data_AF-A0A8V5FGG9-F1
#
_entry.id   AF-A0A8V5FGG9-F1
#
_cell.length_a   1.000
_cell.length_b   1.000
_cell.length_c   1.000
_cell.angle_alpha   90.00
_cell.angle_beta   90.00
_cell.angle_gamma   90.00
#
_symmetry.space_group_name_H-M   'P 1'
#
loop_
_entity.id
_entity.type
_entity.pdbx_description
1 polymer ?
#
loop_
_entity_poly.entity_id
_entity_poly.type
_entity_poly.pdbx_seq_one_letter_code
_entity_poly.pdbx_strand_id
1 'polypeptide(L)'
;QRPVFQQLDFLPQKTCFHRSQTLGYKNGYAFSRLPTVGIGGERLYVNQLSQAELDELASQRPTLTYGQVKRAPPSGFIPAHVAFDKKV
;
A
#
# COMPACT_ATOMS: atom_id res chain seq x y z
N GLN A 1 25.96 -18.86 -19.56
CA GLN A 1 24.79 -17.98 -19.82
C GLN A 1 24.90 -16.82 -18.83
N ARG A 2 25.10 -15.59 -19.31
CA ARG A 2 25.35 -14.43 -18.42
C ARG A 2 24.01 -13.80 -18.03
N PRO A 3 23.81 -13.38 -16.77
CA PRO A 3 22.57 -12.74 -16.35
C PRO A 3 22.43 -11.36 -17.01
N VAL A 4 21.23 -11.10 -17.54
CA VAL A 4 20.80 -9.80 -18.06
C VAL A 4 20.64 -8.87 -16.87
N PHE A 5 21.69 -8.15 -16.52
CA PHE A 5 21.57 -7.01 -15.62
C PHE A 5 20.64 -6.01 -16.31
N GLN A 6 19.50 -5.75 -15.66
CA GLN A 6 18.59 -4.69 -16.01
C GLN A 6 19.43 -3.40 -16.03
N GLN A 7 19.64 -2.89 -17.24
CA GLN A 7 20.38 -1.67 -17.51
C GLN A 7 19.74 -0.57 -16.66
N LEU A 8 20.42 -0.17 -15.58
CA LEU A 8 20.11 1.06 -14.87
C LEU A 8 20.50 2.19 -15.82
N ASP A 9 19.53 2.58 -16.66
CA ASP A 9 19.61 3.74 -17.51
C ASP A 9 19.70 4.98 -16.62
N PHE A 10 20.92 5.30 -16.18
CA PHE A 10 21.26 6.61 -15.61
C PHE A 10 21.25 7.62 -16.77
N LEU A 11 20.06 7.99 -17.21
CA LEU A 11 19.88 8.95 -18.30
C LEU A 11 19.84 10.39 -17.75
N PRO A 12 20.48 11.33 -18.47
CA PRO A 12 20.80 12.66 -17.98
C PRO A 12 19.52 13.49 -17.83
N GLN A 13 19.36 14.11 -16.65
CA GLN A 13 18.37 15.14 -16.30
C GLN A 13 16.94 14.86 -16.77
N LYS A 14 16.13 14.23 -15.89
CA LYS A 14 14.67 14.20 -16.02
C LYS A 14 14.17 15.61 -16.36
N THR A 15 13.48 15.78 -17.48
CA THR A 15 12.88 17.05 -17.88
C THR A 15 11.36 16.96 -17.68
N CYS A 16 10.73 18.08 -17.28
CA CYS A 16 9.31 18.16 -16.89
C CYS A 16 8.98 17.58 -15.49
N PHE A 17 9.09 18.43 -14.47
CA PHE A 17 8.71 18.13 -13.07
C PHE A 17 7.28 18.56 -12.70
N HIS A 18 6.51 19.01 -13.67
CA HIS A 18 5.13 19.43 -13.46
C HIS A 18 4.25 18.21 -13.16
N ARG A 19 3.25 18.38 -12.29
CA ARG A 19 2.26 17.32 -12.04
C ARG A 19 1.39 17.18 -13.28
N SER A 20 1.15 15.94 -13.71
CA SER A 20 0.22 15.67 -14.80
C SER A 20 -1.21 16.08 -14.42
N GLN A 21 -1.89 16.79 -15.32
CA GLN A 21 -3.30 17.13 -15.13
C GLN A 21 -4.16 15.86 -15.16
N THR A 22 -4.89 15.60 -14.06
CA THR A 22 -5.76 14.42 -13.92
C THR A 22 -7.24 14.73 -13.99
N LEU A 23 -7.65 16.00 -13.92
CA LEU A 23 -9.05 16.43 -14.04
C LEU A 23 -9.33 16.99 -15.44
N GLY A 24 -10.28 16.40 -16.15
CA GLY A 24 -10.75 16.86 -17.46
C GLY A 24 -12.25 17.16 -17.47
N TYR A 25 -12.71 17.88 -18.50
CA TYR A 25 -14.13 18.17 -18.72
C TYR A 25 -14.54 17.74 -20.13
N LYS A 26 -15.70 17.09 -20.25
CA LYS A 26 -16.31 16.72 -21.53
C LYS A 26 -17.81 16.99 -21.46
N ASN A 27 -18.32 17.81 -22.38
CA ASN A 27 -19.74 18.19 -22.44
C ASN A 27 -20.29 18.77 -21.12
N GLY A 28 -19.48 19.55 -20.40
CA GLY A 28 -19.86 20.14 -19.11
C GLY A 28 -19.71 19.22 -17.90
N TYR A 29 -19.34 17.94 -18.09
CA TYR A 29 -19.14 16.98 -17.00
C TYR A 29 -17.65 16.78 -16.70
N ALA A 30 -17.31 16.79 -15.41
CA ALA A 30 -15.97 16.47 -14.94
C ALA A 30 -15.70 14.96 -15.05
N PHE A 31 -14.51 14.58 -15.49
CA PHE A 31 -14.05 13.19 -15.48
C PHE A 31 -12.58 13.11 -15.03
N SER A 32 -12.24 12.01 -14.36
CA SER A 32 -10.87 11.71 -13.94
C SER A 32 -10.11 10.99 -15.06
N ARG A 33 -8.94 11.50 -15.42
CA ARG A 33 -8.01 10.88 -16.36
C ARG A 33 -6.82 10.30 -15.59
N LEU A 34 -6.52 9.03 -15.85
CA LEU A 34 -5.33 8.39 -15.30
C LEU A 34 -4.05 8.90 -16.00
N PRO A 35 -3.01 9.25 -15.24
CA PRO A 35 -1.72 9.62 -15.81
C PRO A 35 -1.06 8.38 -16.45
N THR A 36 -0.57 8.54 -17.68
CA THR A 36 0.17 7.48 -18.41
C THR A 36 1.68 7.63 -18.24
N VAL A 37 2.13 8.85 -17.91
CA VAL A 37 3.53 9.22 -17.69
C VAL A 37 3.65 9.87 -16.32
N GLY A 38 4.73 9.55 -15.63
CA GLY A 38 5.11 10.12 -14.35
C GLY A 38 5.95 11.37 -14.52
N ILE A 39 6.44 11.87 -13.39
CA ILE A 39 7.32 13.03 -13.34
C ILE A 39 8.65 12.70 -14.03
N GLY A 40 9.11 13.58 -14.91
CA GLY A 40 10.33 13.36 -15.70
C GLY A 40 10.11 12.57 -16.99
N GLY A 41 8.86 12.42 -17.46
CA GLY A 41 8.54 11.73 -18.72
C GLY A 41 8.61 10.20 -18.64
N GLU A 42 8.84 9.65 -17.45
CA GLU A 42 8.96 8.22 -17.22
C GLU A 42 7.60 7.54 -17.37
N ARG A 43 7.50 6.49 -18.21
CA ARG A 43 6.23 5.79 -18.40
C ARG A 43 5.83 5.09 -17.11
N LEU A 44 4.60 5.35 -16.64
CA LEU A 44 4.07 4.63 -15.48
C LEU A 44 3.75 3.20 -15.93
N TYR A 45 4.46 2.23 -15.34
CA TYR A 45 4.12 0.83 -15.51
C TYR A 45 2.79 0.57 -14.81
N VAL A 46 1.76 0.30 -15.60
CA VAL A 46 0.50 -0.21 -15.06
C VAL A 46 0.78 -1.64 -14.65
N ASN A 47 0.85 -1.90 -13.35
CA ASN A 47 0.92 -3.25 -12.83
C ASN A 47 -0.44 -3.92 -13.05
N GLN A 48 -0.64 -4.47 -14.25
CA GLN A 48 -1.80 -5.28 -14.58
C GLN A 48 -1.57 -6.67 -14.01
N LEU A 49 -1.79 -6.83 -12.70
CA LEU A 49 -1.83 -8.14 -12.08
C LEU A 49 -2.91 -8.97 -12.78
N SER A 50 -2.57 -10.20 -13.15
CA SER A 50 -3.54 -11.15 -13.69
C SER A 50 -4.57 -11.51 -12.61
N GLN A 51 -5.75 -11.99 -13.03
CA GLN A 51 -6.79 -12.41 -12.08
C GLN A 51 -6.28 -13.48 -11.10
N ALA A 52 -5.43 -14.40 -11.57
CA ALA A 52 -4.84 -15.44 -10.73
C ALA A 52 -3.91 -14.86 -9.65
N GLU A 53 -3.07 -13.88 -9.99
CA GLU A 53 -2.21 -13.19 -9.02
C GLU A 53 -3.01 -12.35 -8.03
N LEU A 54 -4.14 -11.77 -8.47
CA LEU A 54 -5.07 -11.06 -7.59
C LEU A 54 -5.75 -12.01 -6.59
N ASP A 55 -6.19 -13.18 -7.05
CA ASP A 55 -6.85 -14.18 -6.22
C ASP A 55 -5.86 -14.76 -5.17
N GLU A 56 -4.61 -14.99 -5.57
CA GLU A 56 -3.54 -15.38 -4.65
C GLU A 56 -3.31 -14.29 -3.59
N LEU A 57 -3.21 -13.02 -3.99
CA LEU A 57 -3.00 -11.90 -3.05
C LEU A 57 -4.19 -11.72 -2.09
N ALA A 58 -5.41 -11.91 -2.58
CA ALA A 58 -6.63 -11.87 -1.77
C ALA A 58 -6.63 -12.99 -0.71
N SER A 59 -6.12 -14.17 -1.06
CA SER A 59 -5.98 -15.29 -0.11
C SER A 59 -4.95 -15.01 0.99
N GLN A 60 -3.90 -14.24 0.69
CA GLN A 60 -2.78 -13.99 1.60
C GLN A 60 -3.05 -12.87 2.64
N ARG A 61 -4.13 -12.08 2.54
CA ARG A 61 -4.34 -10.90 3.40
C ARG A 61 -5.67 -10.84 4.19
N PRO A 62 -6.12 -11.88 4.91
CA PRO A 62 -7.18 -11.71 5.90
C PRO A 62 -6.71 -10.94 7.16
N THR A 63 -5.41 -10.87 7.42
CA THR A 63 -4.84 -10.34 8.68
C THR A 63 -4.64 -8.82 8.72
N LEU A 64 -4.77 -8.12 7.58
CA LEU A 64 -4.44 -6.68 7.50
C LEU A 64 -5.68 -5.76 7.60
N THR A 65 -6.87 -6.26 7.27
CA THR A 65 -8.12 -5.47 7.22
C THR A 65 -8.78 -5.34 8.60
N TYR A 66 -8.58 -6.34 9.44
CA TYR A 66 -8.92 -6.30 10.85
C TYR A 66 -7.58 -6.48 11.55
N GLY A 67 -7.12 -5.48 12.31
CA GLY A 67 -5.85 -5.59 13.04
C GLY A 67 -5.80 -6.84 13.94
N GLN A 68 -4.69 -7.05 14.66
CA GLN A 68 -4.56 -8.17 15.59
C GLN A 68 -5.87 -8.40 16.35
N VAL A 69 -6.38 -9.65 16.34
CA VAL A 69 -7.57 -10.05 17.10
C VAL A 69 -7.50 -9.36 18.45
N LYS A 70 -8.50 -8.51 18.75
CA LYS A 70 -8.52 -7.69 19.97
C LYS A 70 -8.14 -8.59 21.13
N ARG A 71 -6.91 -8.43 21.65
CA ARG A 71 -6.44 -9.24 22.77
C ARG A 71 -7.46 -9.05 23.88
N ALA A 72 -7.85 -10.16 24.52
CA ALA A 72 -8.77 -10.09 25.65
C ALA A 72 -8.26 -9.01 26.62
N PRO A 73 -9.13 -8.15 27.17
CA PRO A 73 -8.71 -7.14 28.11
C PRO A 73 -7.85 -7.80 29.21
N PRO A 74 -6.69 -7.22 29.57
CA PRO A 74 -5.95 -7.71 30.71
C PRO A 74 -6.88 -7.68 31.93
N SER A 75 -6.76 -8.68 32.80
CA SER A 75 -7.50 -8.70 34.06
C SER A 75 -7.29 -7.37 34.80
N GLY A 76 -8.32 -6.87 35.47
CA GLY A 76 -8.23 -5.65 36.26
C GLY A 76 -7.08 -5.69 37.26
N PHE A 77 -6.46 -4.55 37.50
CA PHE A 77 -5.41 -4.43 38.51
C PHE A 77 -5.98 -4.77 39.90
N ILE A 78 -5.35 -5.72 40.59
CA ILE A 78 -5.68 -6.09 41.97
C ILE A 78 -4.50 -5.65 42.84
N PRO A 79 -4.68 -4.67 43.76
CA PRO A 79 -3.63 -4.28 44.69
C PRO A 79 -3.15 -5.47 45.53
N ALA A 80 -1.86 -5.48 45.90
CA ALA A 80 -1.25 -6.59 46.63
C ALA A 80 -1.98 -6.93 47.95
N HIS A 81 -2.44 -5.90 48.68
CA HIS A 81 -3.19 -6.10 49.93
C HIS A 81 -4.55 -6.79 49.73
N VAL A 82 -5.17 -6.66 48.54
CA VAL A 82 -6.40 -7.39 48.18
C VAL A 82 -6.07 -8.80 47.68
N ALA A 83 -5.01 -8.94 46.88
CA ALA A 83 -4.59 -10.22 46.31
C ALA A 83 -4.14 -11.23 47.37
N PHE A 84 -3.57 -10.75 48.48
CA PHE A 84 -2.99 -11.58 49.55
C PHE A 84 -3.75 -11.52 50.88
N ASP A 85 -4.97 -10.95 50.90
CA ASP A 85 -5.80 -10.78 52.12
C ASP A 85 -5.98 -12.08 52.95
N LYS A 86 -5.86 -13.24 52.31
CA LYS A 86 -6.05 -14.56 52.94
C LYS A 86 -4.91 -15.55 52.69
N LYS A 87 -3.78 -15.09 52.15
CA LYS A 87 -2.64 -15.95 51.88
C LYS A 87 -1.72 -15.92 53.12
N VAL A 88 -1.59 -17.08 53.76
CA VAL A 88 -0.66 -17.36 54.87
C VAL A 88 0.64 -17.92 54.30
#